data_AF-A0A817NE67-F1
#
_entry.id   AF-A0A817NE67-F1
#
_cell.length_a   1.000
_cell.length_b   1.000
_cell.length_c   1.000
_cell.angle_alpha   90.00
_cell.angle_beta   90.00
_cell.angle_gamma   90.00
#
_symmetry.space_group_name_H-M   'P 1'
#
loop_
_entity.id
_entity.type
_entity.pdbx_description
1 polymer ?
#
loop_
_entity_poly.entity_id
_entity_poly.type
_entity_poly.pdbx_seq_one_letter_code
_entity_poly.pdbx_strand_id
1 'polypeptide(L)'
;MRDIAGLKDWQWIFLLEGLPIILLGIITYLFLGNIPDTVQWLSNSEKELLTNILRDDAGMTNGETDSGSRVSGRQVRYVIMDWRIYLYVLIGIGLLSAMQCLTLFLPSLFDDKFNDNKLLTAITFSRKYYPKDSAFTDKFSLLLANGLRRFNVHQIVRITTFAAKNQYSKFSVVT
;
A
#
# COMPACT_ATOMS: atom_id res chain seq x y z
N MET A 1 32.04 16.07 18.38
CA MET A 1 30.80 15.30 18.14
C MET A 1 30.51 14.56 19.43
N ARG A 2 29.30 14.67 19.98
CA ARG A 2 29.02 14.16 21.32
C ARG A 2 28.75 12.67 21.21
N ASP A 3 29.68 11.85 21.67
CA ASP A 3 29.47 10.42 21.91
C ASP A 3 28.45 10.26 23.06
N ILE A 4 27.17 10.41 22.76
CA ILE A 4 26.10 10.14 23.71
C ILE A 4 26.04 8.61 23.85
N ALA A 5 26.42 8.12 25.04
CA ALA A 5 26.49 6.69 25.38
C ALA A 5 27.45 5.83 24.52
N GLY A 6 28.50 6.43 23.94
CA GLY A 6 29.51 5.70 23.15
C GLY A 6 29.08 5.28 21.75
N LEU A 7 27.94 5.81 21.27
CA LEU A 7 27.38 5.53 19.94
C LEU A 7 27.60 6.74 19.03
N LYS A 8 27.91 6.47 17.75
CA LYS A 8 28.04 7.49 16.71
C LYS A 8 26.66 8.05 16.33
N ASP A 9 26.60 9.31 15.94
CA ASP A 9 25.36 10.03 15.58
C ASP A 9 24.48 9.27 14.56
N TRP A 10 25.08 8.56 13.61
CA TRP A 10 24.34 7.77 12.60
C TRP A 10 23.67 6.51 13.18
N GLN A 11 24.22 5.93 14.26
CA GLN A 11 23.65 4.73 14.90
C GLN A 11 22.34 5.05 15.62
N TRP A 12 22.24 6.27 16.16
CA TRP A 12 21.02 6.76 16.80
C TRP A 12 19.85 6.87 15.82
N ILE A 13 20.08 7.17 14.54
CA ILE A 13 19.02 7.23 13.52
C ILE A 13 18.40 5.85 13.34
N PHE A 14 19.22 4.81 13.17
CA PHE A 14 18.73 3.43 13.04
C PHE A 14 18.00 2.96 14.29
N LEU A 15 18.46 3.37 15.48
CA LEU A 15 17.81 2.98 16.73
C LEU A 15 16.46 3.68 16.91
N LEU A 16 16.38 4.96 16.59
CA LEU A 16 15.14 5.74 16.68
C LEU A 16 14.11 5.35 15.61
N GLU A 17 14.55 4.97 14.42
CA GLU A 17 13.66 4.54 13.33
C GLU A 17 13.28 3.05 13.43
N GLY A 18 14.22 2.20 13.84
CA GLY A 18 14.02 0.75 13.97
C GLY A 18 13.22 0.34 15.20
N LEU A 19 13.39 1.02 16.33
CA LEU A 19 12.72 0.66 17.59
C LEU A 19 11.17 0.74 17.49
N PRO A 20 10.56 1.79 16.91
CA PRO A 20 9.11 1.83 16.68
C PRO A 20 8.61 0.67 15.81
N ILE A 21 9.38 0.26 14.81
CA ILE A 21 9.02 -0.85 13.90
C ILE A 21 9.04 -2.18 14.64
N ILE A 22 10.05 -2.42 15.48
CA ILE A 22 10.14 -3.64 16.31
C ILE A 22 8.96 -3.70 17.29
N LEU A 23 8.65 -2.57 17.95
CA LEU A 23 7.50 -2.49 18.86
C LEU A 23 6.19 -2.77 18.12
N LEU A 24 6.00 -2.19 16.93
CA LEU A 24 4.81 -2.45 16.11
C LEU A 24 4.74 -3.92 15.65
N GLY A 25 5.88 -4.55 15.34
CA GLY A 25 5.97 -5.97 15.02
C GLY A 25 5.53 -6.86 16.19
N ILE A 26 5.97 -6.55 17.42
CA ILE A 26 5.55 -7.27 18.64
C ILE A 26 4.05 -7.07 18.89
N ILE A 27 3.55 -5.84 18.79
CA ILE A 27 2.11 -5.55 18.94
C ILE A 27 1.32 -6.33 17.89
N THR A 28 1.75 -6.29 16.63
CA THR A 28 1.09 -7.03 15.55
C THR A 28 1.10 -8.53 15.83
N TYR A 29 2.23 -9.10 16.28
CA TYR A 29 2.31 -10.51 16.64
C TYR A 29 1.34 -10.90 17.77
N LEU A 30 1.14 -10.04 18.76
CA LEU A 30 0.24 -10.30 19.88
C LEU A 30 -1.25 -10.08 19.53
N PHE A 31 -1.56 -9.15 18.64
CA PHE A 31 -2.94 -8.77 18.29
C PHE A 31 -3.48 -9.45 17.02
N LEU A 32 -2.62 -9.91 16.11
CA LEU A 32 -3.00 -10.54 14.85
C LEU A 32 -3.26 -12.04 15.06
N GLY A 33 -4.52 -12.38 15.34
CA GLY A 33 -4.97 -13.77 15.38
C GLY A 33 -4.95 -14.40 13.97
N ASN A 34 -4.46 -15.64 13.88
CA ASN A 34 -4.35 -16.37 12.60
C ASN A 34 -5.72 -16.78 12.01
N ILE A 35 -6.77 -16.82 12.84
CA ILE A 35 -8.11 -17.30 12.49
C ILE A 35 -9.13 -16.31 13.06
N PRO A 36 -10.20 -15.95 12.33
CA PRO A 36 -11.23 -15.02 12.81
C PRO A 36 -11.78 -15.38 14.19
N ASP A 37 -11.84 -16.67 14.54
CA ASP A 37 -12.29 -17.15 15.85
C ASP A 37 -11.37 -16.75 17.01
N THR A 38 -10.05 -16.78 16.78
CA THR A 38 -9.02 -16.47 17.80
C THR A 38 -8.91 -14.98 18.13
N VAL A 39 -9.50 -14.13 17.31
CA VAL A 39 -9.39 -12.67 17.41
C VAL A 39 -10.39 -12.14 18.44
N GLN A 40 -9.92 -11.42 19.45
CA GLN A 40 -10.78 -10.88 20.52
C GLN A 40 -11.43 -9.53 20.17
N TRP A 41 -10.92 -8.81 19.17
CA TRP A 41 -11.45 -7.49 18.79
C TRP A 41 -12.65 -7.54 17.83
N LEU A 42 -12.99 -8.73 17.31
CA LEU A 42 -14.05 -8.92 16.33
C LEU A 42 -15.35 -9.39 17.00
N SER A 43 -16.49 -8.81 16.62
CA SER A 43 -17.80 -9.25 17.12
C SER A 43 -18.18 -10.63 16.59
N ASN A 44 -19.02 -11.37 17.32
CA ASN A 44 -19.44 -12.72 16.92
C ASN A 44 -20.10 -12.74 15.53
N SER A 45 -20.88 -11.70 15.18
CA SER A 45 -21.49 -11.56 13.85
C SER A 45 -20.47 -11.33 12.73
N GLU A 46 -19.39 -10.58 13.00
CA GLU A 46 -18.33 -10.35 12.02
C GLU A 46 -17.46 -11.59 11.83
N LYS A 47 -17.23 -12.36 12.90
CA LYS A 47 -16.53 -13.66 12.82
C LYS A 47 -17.27 -14.64 11.93
N GLU A 48 -18.59 -14.74 12.10
CA GLU A 48 -19.43 -15.62 11.28
C GLU A 48 -19.40 -15.20 9.81
N LEU A 49 -19.52 -13.89 9.54
CA LEU A 49 -19.42 -13.35 8.19
C LEU A 49 -18.06 -13.68 7.54
N LEU A 50 -16.95 -13.42 8.25
CA LEU A 50 -15.61 -13.73 7.72
C LEU A 50 -15.42 -15.23 7.49
N THR A 51 -15.92 -16.07 8.38
CA THR A 51 -15.85 -17.52 8.22
C THR A 51 -16.63 -17.99 6.99
N ASN A 52 -17.78 -17.35 6.71
CA ASN A 52 -18.56 -17.64 5.50
C ASN A 52 -17.82 -17.19 4.22
N ILE A 53 -17.21 -16.00 4.22
CA ILE A 53 -16.38 -15.54 3.09
C ILE A 53 -15.21 -16.49 2.85
N LEU A 54 -14.49 -16.89 3.91
CA LEU A 54 -13.36 -17.81 3.80
C LEU A 54 -13.80 -19.18 3.27
N ARG A 55 -15.01 -19.64 3.61
CA ARG A 55 -15.60 -20.87 3.08
C ARG A 55 -15.97 -20.74 1.61
N ASP A 56 -16.54 -19.62 1.19
CA ASP A 56 -16.89 -19.37 -0.21
C ASP A 56 -15.62 -19.28 -1.09
N ASP A 57 -14.58 -18.58 -0.61
CA ASP A 57 -13.28 -18.50 -1.29
C ASP A 57 -12.59 -19.87 -1.37
N ALA A 58 -12.66 -20.68 -0.30
CA ALA A 58 -12.17 -22.05 -0.30
C ALA A 58 -12.97 -22.96 -1.25
N GLY A 59 -14.28 -22.73 -1.41
CA GLY A 59 -15.15 -23.46 -2.33
C GLY A 59 -14.86 -23.21 -3.81
N MET A 60 -14.23 -22.07 -4.16
CA MET A 60 -13.78 -21.78 -5.53
C MET A 60 -12.46 -22.50 -5.90
N THR A 61 -11.74 -23.03 -4.92
CA THR A 61 -10.54 -23.84 -5.11
C THR A 61 -10.77 -25.23 -4.52
N ASN A 62 -11.21 -26.21 -5.32
CA ASN A 62 -11.39 -27.60 -4.89
C ASN A 62 -10.18 -28.10 -4.06
N GLY A 63 -10.30 -28.10 -2.73
CA GLY A 63 -9.30 -28.61 -1.79
C GLY A 63 -9.16 -27.83 -0.48
N GLU A 64 -9.90 -28.27 0.54
CA GLU A 64 -9.57 -28.26 1.99
C GLU A 64 -8.67 -27.11 2.50
N THR A 65 -9.29 -26.00 2.89
CA THR A 65 -8.65 -24.98 3.76
C THR A 65 -8.83 -25.38 5.23
N ASP A 66 -8.26 -26.51 5.60
CA ASP A 66 -8.05 -26.87 7.01
C ASP A 66 -6.59 -26.49 7.37
N SER A 67 -6.45 -25.41 8.15
CA SER A 67 -5.38 -24.98 9.10
C SER A 67 -3.93 -25.48 8.99
N GLY A 68 -3.50 -26.00 7.84
CA GLY A 68 -2.20 -26.63 7.62
C GLY A 68 -2.05 -27.19 6.20
N SER A 69 -2.89 -26.74 5.26
CA SER A 69 -2.88 -27.19 3.88
C SER A 69 -1.54 -26.82 3.24
N ARG A 70 -0.68 -27.84 3.15
CA ARG A 70 0.55 -27.81 2.38
C ARG A 70 0.19 -27.27 1.01
N VAL A 71 0.73 -26.11 0.68
CA VAL A 71 0.63 -25.49 -0.64
C VAL A 71 0.87 -26.58 -1.67
N SER A 72 -0.19 -26.99 -2.38
CA SER A 72 -0.09 -28.11 -3.29
C SER A 72 0.77 -27.68 -4.46
N GLY A 73 1.83 -28.43 -4.78
CA GLY A 73 2.73 -28.08 -5.90
C GLY A 73 1.99 -27.89 -7.23
N ARG A 74 0.79 -28.49 -7.36
CA ARG A 74 -0.12 -28.28 -8.49
C ARG A 74 -0.70 -26.87 -8.53
N GLN A 75 -1.10 -26.30 -7.39
CA GLN A 75 -1.62 -24.92 -7.29
C GLN A 75 -0.51 -23.91 -7.61
N VAL A 76 0.70 -24.11 -7.07
CA VAL A 76 1.86 -23.24 -7.36
C VAL A 76 2.16 -23.24 -8.85
N ARG A 77 2.17 -24.41 -9.49
CA ARG A 77 2.39 -24.52 -10.93
C ARG A 77 1.32 -23.77 -11.73
N TYR A 78 0.07 -23.82 -11.30
CA TYR A 78 -1.03 -23.11 -11.97
C TYR A 78 -0.84 -21.59 -11.89
N VAL A 79 -0.52 -21.07 -10.71
CA VAL A 79 -0.27 -19.64 -10.50
C VAL A 79 0.95 -19.19 -11.31
N ILE A 80 2.07 -19.93 -11.26
CA ILE A 80 3.28 -19.58 -12.01
C ILE A 80 3.06 -19.65 -13.53
N MET A 81 2.14 -20.47 -14.02
CA MET A 81 1.84 -20.57 -15.46
C MET A 81 0.81 -19.55 -15.95
N ASP A 82 0.20 -18.76 -15.07
CA ASP A 82 -0.78 -17.75 -15.48
C ASP A 82 -0.07 -16.51 -16.06
N TRP A 83 -0.19 -16.35 -17.38
CA TRP A 83 0.38 -15.23 -18.13
C TRP A 83 -0.11 -13.84 -17.65
N ARG A 84 -1.32 -13.77 -17.09
CA ARG A 84 -1.89 -12.51 -16.59
C ARG A 84 -1.09 -11.96 -15.42
N ILE A 85 -0.55 -12.85 -14.58
CA ILE A 85 0.27 -12.47 -13.43
C ILE A 85 1.53 -11.78 -13.91
N TYR A 86 2.16 -12.27 -14.97
CA TYR A 86 3.34 -11.63 -15.56
C TYR A 86 3.02 -10.25 -16.14
N LEU A 87 1.83 -10.04 -16.71
CA LEU A 87 1.42 -8.69 -17.13
C LEU A 87 1.30 -7.74 -15.95
N TYR A 88 0.68 -8.17 -14.85
CA TYR A 88 0.57 -7.34 -13.65
C TYR A 88 1.94 -7.04 -13.04
N VAL A 89 2.84 -8.02 -12.99
CA VAL A 89 4.22 -7.85 -12.52
C VAL A 89 4.98 -6.88 -13.42
N LEU A 90 4.85 -6.99 -14.74
CA LEU A 90 5.50 -6.10 -15.71
C LEU A 90 5.03 -4.65 -15.54
N ILE A 91 3.72 -4.44 -15.40
CA ILE A 91 3.14 -3.12 -15.13
C ILE A 91 3.67 -2.57 -13.79
N GLY A 92 3.70 -3.41 -12.75
CA GLY A 92 4.22 -3.04 -11.43
C GLY A 92 5.69 -2.62 -11.45
N ILE A 93 6.55 -3.37 -12.15
CA ILE A 93 7.97 -3.02 -12.31
C ILE A 93 8.12 -1.71 -13.09
N GLY A 94 7.33 -1.50 -14.14
CA GLY A 94 7.32 -0.24 -14.89
C GLY A 94 6.99 0.97 -14.02
N LEU A 95 5.96 0.85 -13.19
CA LEU A 95 5.55 1.90 -12.24
C LEU A 95 6.63 2.18 -11.19
N LEU A 96 7.17 1.13 -10.56
CA LEU A 96 8.19 1.26 -9.53
C LEU A 96 9.49 1.85 -10.10
N SER A 97 9.95 1.35 -11.24
CA SER A 97 11.17 1.85 -11.89
C SER A 97 11.04 3.30 -12.33
N ALA A 98 9.89 3.73 -12.86
CA ALA A 98 9.64 5.12 -13.20
C ALA A 98 9.71 6.05 -11.98
N MET A 99 9.13 5.64 -10.84
CA MET A 99 9.20 6.40 -9.59
C MET A 99 10.64 6.51 -9.07
N GLN A 100 11.42 5.41 -9.12
CA GLN A 100 12.81 5.43 -8.66
C GLN A 100 13.74 6.20 -9.60
N CYS A 101 13.45 6.22 -10.90
CA CYS A 101 14.15 7.03 -11.89
C CYS A 101 14.14 8.51 -11.48
N LEU A 102 12.97 9.06 -11.14
CA LEU A 102 12.85 10.45 -10.70
C LEU A 102 13.72 10.76 -9.47
N THR A 103 13.71 9.88 -8.48
CA THR A 103 14.50 10.06 -7.24
C THR A 103 16.00 10.02 -7.51
N LEU A 104 16.46 9.11 -8.38
CA LEU A 104 17.88 8.93 -8.71
C LEU A 104 18.43 10.03 -9.62
N PHE A 105 17.61 10.55 -10.53
CA PHE A 105 18.02 11.65 -11.41
C PHE A 105 17.90 13.02 -10.75
N LEU A 106 17.16 13.13 -9.64
CA LEU A 106 16.98 14.41 -8.93
C LEU A 106 18.33 15.07 -8.57
N PRO A 107 19.33 14.40 -7.96
CA PRO A 107 20.63 15.01 -7.67
C PRO A 107 21.39 15.45 -8.94
N SER A 108 21.37 14.61 -9.98
CA SER A 108 22.08 14.88 -11.24
C SER A 108 21.57 16.09 -12.00
N LEU A 109 20.30 16.46 -11.81
CA LEU A 109 19.71 17.66 -12.42
C LEU A 109 20.23 18.96 -11.77
N PHE A 110 20.77 18.90 -10.55
CA PHE A 110 21.14 20.08 -9.76
C PHE A 110 22.65 20.32 -9.62
N ASP A 111 23.49 19.32 -9.91
CA ASP A 111 24.93 19.41 -9.61
C ASP A 111 25.73 20.37 -10.51
N ASP A 112 25.24 20.71 -11.71
CA ASP A 112 26.03 21.49 -12.68
C ASP A 112 25.72 23.01 -12.70
N LYS A 113 24.65 23.47 -12.05
CA LYS A 113 24.20 24.88 -12.11
C LYS A 113 24.10 25.62 -10.76
N PHE A 114 24.39 24.95 -9.64
CA PHE A 114 24.10 25.46 -8.29
C PHE A 114 25.29 25.38 -7.33
N ASN A 115 26.52 25.59 -7.82
CA ASN A 115 27.73 25.40 -7.01
C ASN A 115 27.93 26.45 -5.91
N ASP A 116 27.45 27.68 -6.08
CA ASP A 116 27.93 28.76 -5.20
C ASP A 116 27.00 29.11 -4.03
N ASN A 117 25.76 28.59 -3.99
CA ASN A 117 24.75 29.09 -3.04
C ASN A 117 23.64 28.07 -2.69
N LYS A 118 23.98 26.78 -2.50
CA LYS A 118 23.02 25.66 -2.31
C LYS A 118 21.87 25.96 -1.33
N LEU A 119 22.14 26.63 -0.20
CA LEU A 119 21.11 27.01 0.78
C LEU A 119 20.27 28.20 0.31
N LEU A 120 20.88 29.24 -0.29
CA LEU A 120 20.13 30.40 -0.79
C LEU A 120 19.31 30.03 -2.02
N THR A 121 19.74 29.08 -2.84
CA THR A 121 19.00 28.61 -4.01
C THR A 121 17.88 27.64 -3.63
N ALA A 122 18.08 26.76 -2.64
CA ALA A 122 16.99 25.97 -2.06
C ALA A 122 15.93 26.85 -1.37
N ILE A 123 16.35 27.86 -0.60
CA ILE A 123 15.43 28.81 0.06
C ILE A 123 14.73 29.71 -0.97
N THR A 124 15.41 30.16 -2.03
CA THR A 124 14.78 30.96 -3.10
C THR A 124 13.91 30.12 -4.04
N PHE A 125 14.24 28.87 -4.35
CA PHE A 125 13.34 27.95 -5.06
C PHE A 125 12.13 27.62 -4.22
N SER A 126 12.31 27.28 -2.94
CA SER A 126 11.19 27.13 -2.00
C SER A 126 10.33 28.39 -2.01
N ARG A 127 10.91 29.59 -1.84
CA ARG A 127 10.16 30.85 -1.84
C ARG A 127 9.54 31.25 -3.19
N LYS A 128 10.09 30.78 -4.32
CA LYS A 128 9.63 31.11 -5.69
C LYS A 128 8.64 30.08 -6.24
N TYR A 129 8.70 28.83 -5.79
CA TYR A 129 7.79 27.74 -6.17
C TYR A 129 6.75 27.38 -5.09
N TYR A 130 6.86 27.87 -3.85
CA TYR A 130 5.70 27.92 -2.94
C TYR A 130 4.81 29.09 -3.37
N PRO A 131 3.62 28.84 -3.94
CA PRO A 131 2.70 29.91 -4.26
C PRO A 131 2.31 30.60 -2.95
N LYS A 132 2.67 31.88 -2.82
CA LYS A 132 2.24 32.75 -1.72
C LYS A 132 0.73 33.00 -1.77
N ASP A 133 0.11 32.69 -2.90
CA ASP A 133 -1.31 32.73 -3.13
C ASP A 133 -1.93 31.41 -2.62
N SER A 134 -2.19 31.37 -1.31
CA SER A 134 -2.93 30.30 -0.64
C SER A 134 -4.27 29.99 -1.31
N ALA A 135 -4.78 30.86 -2.19
CA ALA A 135 -6.00 30.66 -2.95
C ALA A 135 -5.99 29.41 -3.85
N PHE A 136 -4.86 28.98 -4.41
CA PHE A 136 -4.82 27.74 -5.23
C PHE A 136 -4.82 26.50 -4.35
N THR A 137 -3.98 26.46 -3.33
CA THR A 137 -3.93 25.35 -2.37
C THR A 137 -5.25 25.23 -1.62
N ASP A 138 -5.88 26.34 -1.21
CA ASP A 138 -7.18 26.34 -0.54
C ASP A 138 -8.31 25.93 -1.49
N LYS A 139 -8.32 26.43 -2.74
CA LYS A 139 -9.30 25.97 -3.76
C LYS A 139 -9.10 24.51 -4.13
N PHE A 140 -7.86 24.04 -4.25
CA PHE A 140 -7.56 22.64 -4.57
C PHE A 140 -7.95 21.72 -3.40
N SER A 141 -7.67 22.14 -2.17
CA SER A 141 -8.11 21.45 -0.96
C SER A 141 -9.64 21.41 -0.87
N LEU A 142 -10.32 22.51 -1.22
CA LEU A 142 -11.78 22.60 -1.28
C LEU A 142 -12.37 21.79 -2.45
N LEU A 143 -11.68 21.71 -3.58
CA LEU A 143 -12.08 20.89 -4.73
C LEU A 143 -11.91 19.40 -4.43
N LEU A 144 -10.81 19.03 -3.78
CA LEU A 144 -10.62 17.67 -3.27
C LEU A 144 -11.65 17.34 -2.20
N ALA A 145 -11.87 18.22 -1.22
CA ALA A 145 -12.87 18.01 -0.18
C ALA A 145 -14.29 17.91 -0.74
N ASN A 146 -14.69 18.78 -1.69
CA ASN A 146 -16.00 18.72 -2.33
C ASN A 146 -16.13 17.55 -3.32
N GLY A 147 -15.04 17.20 -4.02
CA GLY A 147 -14.98 16.02 -4.88
C GLY A 147 -15.13 14.73 -4.08
N LEU A 148 -14.39 14.60 -2.99
CA LEU A 148 -14.47 13.46 -2.06
C LEU A 148 -15.81 13.43 -1.33
N ARG A 149 -16.39 14.57 -0.96
CA ARG A 149 -17.73 14.66 -0.34
C ARG A 149 -18.87 14.27 -1.30
N ARG A 150 -18.68 14.37 -2.63
CA ARG A 150 -19.61 13.84 -3.65
C ARG A 150 -19.56 12.31 -3.76
N PHE A 151 -18.44 11.69 -3.39
CA PHE A 151 -18.34 10.24 -3.31
C PHE A 151 -18.86 9.76 -1.96
N ASN A 152 -20.19 9.67 -1.87
CA ASN A 152 -20.83 8.96 -0.76
C ASN A 152 -20.33 7.50 -0.79
N VAL A 153 -19.87 6.95 0.34
CA VAL A 153 -19.29 5.58 0.43
C VAL A 153 -20.23 4.55 -0.23
N HIS A 154 -21.53 4.80 -0.14
CA HIS A 154 -22.59 4.01 -0.73
C HIS A 154 -22.57 3.96 -2.28
N GLN A 155 -22.06 4.98 -2.97
CA GLN A 155 -21.90 5.03 -4.43
C GLN A 155 -20.65 4.26 -4.88
N ILE A 156 -19.55 4.35 -4.14
CA ILE A 156 -18.33 3.58 -4.40
C ILE A 156 -18.65 2.08 -4.25
N VAL A 157 -19.33 1.70 -3.17
CA VAL A 157 -19.77 0.31 -2.96
C VAL A 157 -20.65 -0.18 -4.11
N ARG A 158 -21.60 0.63 -4.60
CA ARG A 158 -22.46 0.25 -5.73
C ARG A 158 -21.69 0.05 -7.04
N ILE A 159 -20.69 0.89 -7.33
CA ILE A 159 -19.86 0.74 -8.52
C ILE A 159 -18.97 -0.50 -8.41
N THR A 160 -18.37 -0.76 -7.25
CA THR A 160 -17.57 -1.97 -7.01
C THR A 160 -18.41 -3.23 -7.06
N THR A 161 -19.63 -3.23 -6.49
CA THR A 161 -20.57 -4.35 -6.56
C THR A 161 -21.11 -4.56 -7.99
N PHE A 162 -21.35 -3.50 -8.76
CA PHE A 162 -21.76 -3.60 -10.16
C PHE A 162 -20.63 -4.14 -11.06
N ALA A 163 -19.39 -3.67 -10.84
CA ALA A 163 -18.21 -4.17 -11.53
C ALA A 163 -17.96 -5.65 -11.21
N ALA A 164 -18.09 -6.05 -9.95
CA ALA A 164 -18.00 -7.44 -9.53
C ALA A 164 -19.06 -8.30 -10.24
N LYS A 165 -20.33 -7.90 -10.19
CA LYS A 165 -21.45 -8.66 -10.80
C LYS A 165 -21.29 -8.86 -12.32
N ASN A 166 -20.80 -7.85 -13.04
CA ASN A 166 -20.55 -7.93 -14.48
C ASN A 166 -19.35 -8.81 -14.84
N GLN A 167 -18.39 -8.94 -13.93
CA GLN A 167 -17.23 -9.82 -14.11
C GLN A 167 -17.61 -11.29 -13.89
N TYR A 168 -18.52 -11.58 -12.95
CA TYR A 168 -19.07 -12.93 -12.75
C TYR A 168 -20.00 -13.40 -13.89
N SER A 169 -20.81 -12.52 -14.48
CA SER A 169 -21.71 -12.91 -15.59
C SER A 169 -20.99 -13.21 -16.90
N LYS A 170 -19.77 -12.69 -17.10
CA LYS A 170 -18.93 -13.06 -18.25
C LYS A 170 -18.24 -14.41 -18.07
N PHE A 171 -18.07 -14.87 -16.83
CA PHE A 171 -17.47 -16.18 -16.55
C PHE A 171 -18.45 -17.34 -16.73
N SER A 172 -19.75 -17.14 -16.53
CA SER A 172 -20.77 -18.19 -16.67
C SER A 172 -21.23 -18.47 -18.11
N VAL A 173 -20.72 -17.75 -19.12
CA VAL A 173 -21.07 -17.94 -20.55
C VAL A 173 -19.93 -18.63 -21.33
N VAL A 174 -18.79 -18.91 -20.68
CA VAL A 174 -17.59 -19.51 -21.32
C VAL A 174 -17.27 -20.91 -20.76
N THR A 175 -18.15 -21.48 -19.93
CA THR A 175 -18.14 -22.90 -19.51
C THR A 175 -19.48 -23.51 -19.84
#